data_AF-A0A5J9VAN7-F1
#
_entry.id   AF-A0A5J9VAN7-F1
#
_cell.length_a   1.000
_cell.length_b   1.000
_cell.length_c   1.000
_cell.angle_alpha   90.00
_cell.angle_beta   90.00
_cell.angle_gamma   90.00
#
_symmetry.space_group_name_H-M   'P 1'
#
loop_
_entity.id
_entity.type
_entity.pdbx_description
1 polymer ?
#
loop_
_entity_poly.entity_id
_entity_poly.type
_entity_poly.pdbx_seq_one_letter_code
_entity_poly.pdbx_strand_id
1 'polypeptide(L)'
;MPPLFFLPYLPFPKECGSSGSFCVDQRRIDISFVTKRTKKAGIVGKYGTRYGASLRKQIKKMEVSQHSKYFCEFCGKFAVKRKAVGIWGCKDCGKVKAGGAYTMNTASAVTVRSTIRRLREQTEA
;
A
#
# COMPACT_ATOMS: atom_id res chain seq x y z
N MET A 1 10.05 25.60 -47.58
CA MET A 1 8.97 24.61 -47.40
C MET A 1 9.24 23.81 -46.14
N PRO A 2 8.51 24.07 -45.05
CA PRO A 2 8.65 23.38 -43.76
C PRO A 2 7.69 22.18 -43.68
N PRO A 3 8.05 21.13 -42.93
CA PRO A 3 7.09 20.35 -42.15
C PRO A 3 7.41 20.55 -40.65
N LEU A 4 6.55 21.21 -39.87
CA LEU A 4 5.31 20.69 -39.27
C LEU A 4 5.54 19.51 -38.30
N PHE A 5 5.39 19.85 -37.01
CA PHE A 5 4.88 19.03 -35.89
C PHE A 5 5.78 17.90 -35.32
N PHE A 6 6.39 18.14 -34.16
CA PHE A 6 5.87 17.62 -32.88
C PHE A 6 6.63 18.24 -31.70
N LEU A 7 5.91 19.03 -30.90
CA LEU A 7 6.34 19.65 -29.65
C LEU A 7 6.68 18.61 -28.56
N PRO A 8 7.45 19.00 -27.53
CA PRO A 8 8.04 18.11 -26.55
C PRO A 8 6.97 17.47 -25.65
N TYR A 9 7.17 16.20 -25.32
CA TYR A 9 6.41 15.49 -24.29
C TYR A 9 6.47 16.28 -22.97
N LEU A 10 5.38 16.96 -22.66
CA LEU A 10 5.13 17.54 -21.35
C LEU A 10 5.11 16.42 -20.29
N PRO A 11 5.82 16.59 -19.17
CA PRO A 11 5.77 15.66 -18.06
C PRO A 11 4.39 15.70 -17.38
N PHE A 12 3.85 14.51 -17.11
CA PHE A 12 2.64 14.30 -16.34
C PHE A 12 2.65 15.13 -15.04
N PRO A 13 1.55 15.83 -14.71
CA PRO A 13 1.46 16.64 -13.51
C PRO A 13 1.54 15.76 -12.26
N LYS A 14 2.47 16.11 -11.36
CA LYS A 14 2.51 15.60 -9.99
C LYS A 14 1.49 16.38 -9.17
N GLU A 15 0.36 15.76 -8.88
CA GLU A 15 -0.52 16.26 -7.82
C GLU A 15 0.02 15.77 -6.47
N CYS A 16 0.68 16.68 -5.77
CA CYS A 16 1.04 16.55 -4.36
C CYS A 16 -0.19 16.95 -3.54
N GLY A 17 -1.05 15.98 -3.23
CA GLY A 17 -2.18 16.15 -2.33
C GLY A 17 -1.70 16.37 -0.89
N SER A 18 -1.78 17.62 -0.47
CA SER A 18 -1.60 18.13 0.89
C SER A 18 -2.75 17.66 1.80
N SER A 19 -2.62 16.49 2.42
CA SER A 19 -3.28 16.17 3.70
C SER A 19 -2.90 14.79 4.24
N GLY A 20 -2.28 14.79 5.43
CA GLY A 20 -2.42 13.69 6.39
C GLY A 20 -1.59 12.43 6.14
N SER A 21 -0.35 12.45 6.64
CA SER A 21 0.30 11.27 7.24
C SER A 21 0.66 10.12 6.30
N PHE A 22 1.41 10.41 5.24
CA PHE A 22 2.45 9.49 4.77
C PHE A 22 3.80 9.98 5.27
N CYS A 23 4.02 9.90 6.59
CA CYS A 23 5.39 9.77 7.07
C CYS A 23 5.85 8.36 6.67
N VAL A 24 6.36 8.24 5.44
CA VAL A 24 7.35 7.22 5.16
C VAL A 24 8.44 7.45 6.20
N ASP A 25 8.67 6.47 7.06
CA ASP A 25 9.75 6.48 8.02
C ASP A 25 11.06 6.44 7.22
N GLN A 26 11.49 7.61 6.72
CA GLN A 26 12.62 7.80 5.81
C GLN A 26 13.97 7.71 6.53
N ARG A 27 13.99 7.20 7.76
CA ARG A 27 15.19 6.98 8.58
C ARG A 27 15.23 5.58 9.17
N ARG A 28 15.37 4.58 8.31
CA ARG A 28 16.27 3.44 8.58
C ARG A 28 17.03 3.09 7.31
N ILE A 29 18.23 3.66 7.21
CA ILE A 29 19.32 2.97 6.55
C ILE A 29 19.68 1.81 7.50
N ASP A 30 18.98 0.69 7.37
CA ASP A 30 19.40 -0.55 8.01
C ASP A 30 20.63 -1.07 7.24
N ILE A 31 21.83 -0.61 7.61
CA ILE A 31 23.07 -1.33 7.32
C ILE A 31 23.07 -2.56 8.23
N SER A 32 22.31 -3.57 7.85
CA SER A 32 22.64 -4.94 8.21
C SER A 32 23.42 -5.50 7.02
N PHE A 33 24.70 -5.79 7.22
CA PHE A 33 25.53 -6.51 6.25
C PHE A 33 25.08 -7.99 6.21
N VAL A 34 23.83 -8.22 5.79
CA VAL A 34 23.38 -9.49 5.23
C VAL A 34 23.46 -9.28 3.73
N THR A 35 24.29 -10.09 3.06
CA THR A 35 24.40 -10.03 1.60
C THR A 35 23.00 -10.16 1.00
N LYS A 36 22.56 -9.12 0.28
CA LYS A 36 21.20 -9.06 -0.26
C LYS A 36 21.03 -10.21 -1.25
N ARG A 37 20.35 -11.28 -0.81
CA ARG A 37 20.20 -12.54 -1.57
C ARG A 37 19.64 -12.35 -2.98
N THR A 38 18.80 -11.34 -3.21
CA THR A 38 18.19 -11.10 -4.52
C THR A 38 18.18 -9.63 -4.91
N LYS A 39 18.54 -9.34 -6.18
CA LYS A 39 18.51 -7.97 -6.73
C LYS A 39 17.08 -7.52 -7.03
N LYS A 40 16.28 -8.35 -7.72
CA LYS A 40 14.94 -7.99 -8.24
C LYS A 40 13.79 -8.83 -7.68
N ALA A 41 14.03 -10.09 -7.32
CA ALA A 41 12.98 -11.04 -6.94
C ALA A 41 12.33 -10.71 -5.58
N GLY A 42 13.09 -10.61 -4.48
CA GLY A 42 12.50 -10.45 -3.14
C GLY A 42 11.69 -11.68 -2.72
N ILE A 43 10.52 -11.48 -2.10
CA ILE A 43 9.66 -12.56 -1.56
C ILE A 43 9.24 -13.61 -2.61
N VAL A 44 9.10 -13.20 -3.88
CA VAL A 44 8.75 -14.09 -4.99
C VAL A 44 9.89 -14.99 -5.46
N GLY A 45 11.04 -14.98 -4.77
CA GLY A 45 12.14 -15.92 -5.02
C GLY A 45 11.72 -17.39 -4.86
N LYS A 46 10.70 -17.67 -4.04
CA LYS A 46 10.13 -19.03 -3.85
C LYS A 46 9.61 -19.68 -5.14
N TYR A 47 9.23 -18.87 -6.12
CA TYR A 47 8.66 -19.37 -7.38
C TYR A 47 9.71 -19.80 -8.41
N GLY A 48 10.99 -19.47 -8.19
CA GLY A 48 12.06 -19.79 -9.14
C GLY A 48 11.79 -19.21 -10.53
N THR A 49 11.95 -20.00 -11.58
CA THR A 49 11.83 -19.61 -13.00
C THR A 49 10.44 -19.79 -13.61
N ARG A 50 9.49 -20.46 -12.93
CA ARG A 50 8.32 -21.12 -13.55
C ARG A 50 7.22 -20.24 -14.17
N TYR A 51 6.91 -19.07 -13.60
CA TYR A 51 5.69 -18.32 -13.97
C TYR A 51 5.94 -17.02 -14.76
N GLY A 52 7.17 -16.80 -15.24
CA GLY A 52 7.51 -15.59 -16.00
C GLY A 52 7.66 -14.32 -15.13
N ALA A 53 8.16 -13.23 -15.73
CA ALA A 53 8.51 -12.01 -14.98
C ALA A 53 7.30 -11.14 -14.62
N SER A 54 6.30 -11.04 -15.49
CA SER A 54 5.13 -10.16 -15.31
C SER A 54 4.26 -10.58 -14.12
N LEU A 55 3.92 -11.88 -14.04
CA LEU A 55 3.13 -12.43 -12.92
C LEU A 55 3.89 -12.30 -11.59
N ARG A 56 5.21 -12.56 -11.59
CA ARG A 56 6.05 -12.39 -10.39
C ARG A 56 6.08 -10.94 -9.89
N LYS A 57 6.05 -9.94 -10.79
CA LYS A 57 5.98 -8.53 -10.40
C LYS A 57 4.65 -8.17 -9.75
N GLN A 58 3.53 -8.69 -10.25
CA GLN A 58 2.20 -8.45 -9.68
C GLN A 58 2.05 -9.11 -8.31
N ILE A 59 2.39 -10.39 -8.21
CA ILE A 59 2.32 -11.15 -6.95
C ILE A 59 3.23 -10.53 -5.89
N LYS A 60 4.43 -10.08 -6.26
CA LYS A 60 5.34 -9.40 -5.33
C LYS A 60 4.69 -8.20 -4.65
N LYS A 61 3.93 -7.38 -5.38
CA LYS A 61 3.24 -6.21 -4.81
C LYS A 61 2.19 -6.66 -3.78
N MET A 62 1.40 -7.68 -4.11
CA MET A 62 0.34 -8.21 -3.24
C MET A 62 0.89 -8.95 -2.01
N GLU A 63 1.99 -9.71 -2.17
CA GLU A 63 2.60 -10.45 -1.07
C GLU A 63 3.35 -9.55 -0.10
N VAL A 64 3.98 -8.47 -0.59
CA VAL A 64 4.63 -7.49 0.28
C VAL A 64 3.57 -6.78 1.13
N SER A 65 2.46 -6.35 0.53
CA SER A 65 1.39 -5.70 1.29
C SER A 65 0.76 -6.67 2.29
N GLN A 66 0.51 -7.93 1.92
CA GLN A 66 -0.13 -8.88 2.85
C GLN A 66 0.72 -9.21 4.10
N HIS A 67 2.06 -9.28 3.94
CA HIS A 67 2.96 -9.65 5.04
C HIS A 67 3.47 -8.43 5.82
N SER A 68 3.19 -7.23 5.34
CA SER A 68 3.53 -5.99 6.05
C SER A 68 2.72 -5.86 7.35
N LYS A 69 3.30 -5.17 8.34
CA LYS A 69 2.57 -4.78 9.55
C LYS A 69 1.90 -3.44 9.29
N TYR A 70 0.61 -3.35 9.57
CA TYR A 70 -0.16 -2.13 9.40
C TYR A 70 -0.33 -1.36 10.70
N PHE A 71 -0.58 -0.07 10.56
CA PHE A 71 -0.93 0.83 11.65
C PHE A 71 -2.31 0.47 12.21
N CYS A 72 -2.41 0.41 13.54
CA CYS A 72 -3.68 0.23 14.22
C CYS A 72 -4.26 1.59 14.63
N GLU A 73 -5.46 1.91 14.13
CA GLU A 73 -6.22 3.12 14.49
C GLU A 73 -6.57 3.20 15.99
N PHE A 74 -6.53 2.08 16.73
CA PHE A 74 -6.93 2.03 18.15
C PHE A 74 -5.77 2.17 19.12
N CYS A 75 -4.63 1.52 18.86
CA CYS A 75 -3.49 1.49 19.78
C CYS A 75 -2.29 2.31 19.30
N GLY A 76 -2.34 2.85 18.08
CA GLY A 76 -1.26 3.66 17.51
C GLY A 76 0.00 2.88 17.13
N LYS A 77 0.01 1.55 17.27
CA LYS A 77 1.19 0.70 16.99
C LYS A 77 1.06 -0.03 15.65
N PHE A 78 2.21 -0.31 15.02
CA PHE A 78 2.30 -1.15 13.82
C PHE A 78 2.31 -2.64 14.17
N ALA A 79 1.17 -3.14 14.65
CA ALA A 79 1.03 -4.51 15.13
C ALA A 79 -0.05 -5.32 14.41
N VAL A 80 -0.75 -4.71 13.45
CA VAL A 80 -1.84 -5.40 12.76
C VAL A 80 -1.28 -6.32 11.68
N LYS A 81 -1.70 -7.58 11.73
CA LYS A 81 -1.37 -8.62 10.74
C LYS A 81 -2.65 -9.23 10.18
N ARG A 82 -2.56 -9.74 8.96
CA ARG A 82 -3.63 -10.49 8.32
C ARG A 82 -3.81 -11.86 9.01
N LYS A 83 -5.04 -12.19 9.38
CA LYS A 83 -5.42 -13.54 9.87
C LYS A 83 -5.99 -14.39 8.74
N ALA A 84 -6.97 -13.85 8.02
CA ALA A 84 -7.61 -14.47 6.87
C ALA A 84 -7.80 -13.44 5.74
N VAL A 85 -8.37 -13.84 4.60
CA VAL A 85 -8.77 -12.88 3.55
C VAL A 85 -9.77 -11.88 4.15
N GLY A 86 -9.48 -10.59 4.06
CA GLY A 86 -10.36 -9.53 4.57
C GLY A 86 -10.42 -9.38 6.09
N ILE A 87 -9.79 -10.28 6.87
CA ILE A 87 -9.78 -10.22 8.34
C ILE A 87 -8.37 -9.86 8.84
N TRP A 88 -8.29 -8.73 9.54
CA TRP A 88 -7.06 -8.17 10.08
C TRP A 88 -7.11 -8.13 11.60
N GLY A 89 -6.07 -8.65 12.27
CA GLY A 89 -6.00 -8.73 13.72
C GLY A 89 -4.80 -7.98 14.28
N CYS A 90 -5.06 -7.10 15.24
CA CYS A 90 -4.04 -6.45 16.05
C CYS A 90 -3.50 -7.44 17.10
N LYS A 91 -2.17 -7.59 17.19
CA LYS A 91 -1.57 -8.44 18.23
C LYS A 91 -1.66 -7.82 19.63
N ASP A 92 -1.40 -6.52 19.74
CA ASP A 92 -1.31 -5.85 21.04
C ASP A 92 -2.69 -5.59 21.67
N CYS A 93 -3.64 -5.18 20.84
CA CYS A 93 -4.95 -4.72 21.28
C CYS A 93 -6.07 -5.77 21.11
N GLY A 94 -5.77 -6.92 20.50
CA GLY A 94 -6.74 -7.99 20.24
C GLY A 94 -7.87 -7.65 19.25
N LYS A 95 -8.03 -6.37 18.89
CA LYS A 95 -9.10 -5.90 18.00
C LYS A 95 -8.95 -6.49 16.60
N VAL A 96 -10.08 -6.96 16.07
CA VAL A 96 -10.19 -7.52 14.72
C VAL A 96 -10.95 -6.51 13.86
N LYS A 97 -10.41 -6.21 12.69
CA LYS A 97 -10.97 -5.26 11.72
C LYS A 97 -11.17 -5.97 10.38
N ALA A 98 -12.34 -5.76 9.78
CA ALA A 98 -12.59 -6.16 8.40
C ALA A 98 -12.00 -5.11 7.44
N GLY A 99 -11.38 -5.58 6.36
CA GLY A 99 -10.69 -4.72 5.41
C GLY A 99 -10.51 -5.39 4.04
N GLY A 100 -9.58 -4.88 3.24
CA GLY A 100 -9.26 -5.45 1.93
C GLY A 100 -8.57 -6.82 2.03
N ALA A 101 -8.53 -7.53 0.90
CA ALA A 101 -7.92 -8.85 0.80
C ALA A 101 -6.39 -8.83 1.01
N TYR A 102 -5.72 -7.85 0.41
CA TYR A 102 -4.24 -7.72 0.41
C TYR A 102 -3.74 -6.46 1.11
N THR A 103 -4.62 -5.49 1.37
CA THR A 103 -4.34 -4.25 2.09
C THR A 103 -5.42 -4.03 3.14
N MET A 104 -5.07 -3.46 4.31
CA MET A 104 -6.06 -3.20 5.36
C MET A 104 -7.16 -2.24 4.89
N ASN A 105 -6.77 -1.13 4.25
CA ASN A 105 -7.69 -0.12 3.74
C ASN A 105 -7.60 -0.10 2.21
N THR A 106 -8.73 -0.19 1.52
CA THR A 106 -8.83 0.04 0.08
C THR A 106 -9.18 1.49 -0.19
N ALA A 107 -8.79 2.01 -1.36
CA ALA A 107 -9.10 3.38 -1.76
C ALA A 107 -10.62 3.65 -1.70
N SER A 108 -11.44 2.74 -2.22
CA SER A 108 -12.91 2.84 -2.18
C SER A 108 -13.46 2.83 -0.75
N ALA A 109 -12.87 2.08 0.18
CA ALA A 109 -13.32 2.11 1.57
C ALA A 109 -12.93 3.41 2.29
N VAL A 110 -11.83 4.05 1.89
CA VAL A 110 -11.46 5.37 2.42
C VAL A 110 -12.43 6.44 1.92
N THR A 111 -12.78 6.44 0.63
CA THR A 111 -13.72 7.40 0.06
C THR A 111 -15.14 7.22 0.59
N VAL A 112 -15.61 5.99 0.74
CA VAL A 112 -16.94 5.71 1.32
C VAL A 112 -17.03 6.20 2.77
N ARG A 113 -15.96 6.05 3.56
CA ARG A 113 -15.94 6.58 4.93
C ARG A 113 -16.06 8.10 4.98
N SER A 114 -15.40 8.83 4.07
CA SER A 114 -15.50 10.29 4.03
C SER A 114 -16.83 10.78 3.47
N THR A 115 -17.40 10.12 2.46
CA THR A 115 -18.72 10.49 1.92
C THR A 115 -19.83 10.26 2.94
N ILE A 116 -19.84 9.12 3.65
CA ILE A 116 -20.82 8.85 4.70
C ILE A 116 -20.72 9.90 5.81
N ARG A 117 -19.50 10.28 6.21
CA ARG A 117 -19.31 11.32 7.24
C ARG A 117 -19.95 12.65 6.82
N ARG A 118 -19.66 13.10 5.60
CA ARG A 118 -20.23 14.34 5.04
C ARG A 118 -21.76 14.29 4.95
N LEU A 119 -22.32 13.18 4.49
CA LEU A 119 -23.78 13.03 4.35
C LEU A 119 -24.50 13.05 5.71
N ARG A 120 -23.89 12.48 6.75
CA ARG A 120 -24.44 12.53 8.12
C ARG A 120 -24.46 13.94 8.68
N GLU A 121 -23.34 14.66 8.54
CA GLU A 121 -23.21 16.07 8.94
C GLU A 121 -24.24 16.97 8.25
N GLN A 122 -24.64 16.66 7.00
CA GLN A 122 -25.65 17.41 6.26
C GLN A 122 -27.10 17.12 6.66
N THR A 123 -27.36 15.96 7.25
CA THR A 123 -28.73 15.53 7.59
C THR A 123 -29.08 15.88 9.04
N GLU A 124 -28.07 15.97 9.91
CA GLU A 124 -28.20 16.29 11.33
C GLU A 124 -28.07 17.79 11.64
N ALA A 125 -27.75 18.61 10.63
CA ALA A 125 -27.78 20.08 10.68
C ALA A 125 -29.15 20.59 10.24
#